data_AF-A0A5C8B4F8-F1
#
_entry.id   AF-A0A5C8B4F8-F1
#
_cell.length_a   1.000
_cell.length_b   1.000
_cell.length_c   1.000
_cell.angle_alpha   90.00
_cell.angle_beta   90.00
_cell.angle_gamma   90.00
#
_symmetry.space_group_name_H-M   'P 1'
#
loop_
_entity.id
_entity.type
_entity.pdbx_description
1 polymer ?
#
loop_
_entity_poly.entity_id
_entity_poly.type
_entity_poly.pdbx_seq_one_letter_code
_entity_poly.pdbx_strand_id
1 'polypeptide(L)' 'PEIRDIGGVLYCNDGDWVESLSALVEEASGELRLVTWHDIVPQLDKARVKQEVVFSWVVCD' A
#
# COMPACT_ATOMS: atom_id res chain seq x y z
N PRO A 1 4.30 7.45 -7.76
CA PRO A 1 3.10 6.63 -7.51
C PRO A 1 1.84 7.53 -7.55
N GLU A 2 0.74 7.05 -8.11
CA GLU A 2 -0.48 7.83 -8.37
C GLU A 2 -1.74 6.95 -8.29
N ILE A 3 -2.80 7.47 -7.66
CA ILE A 3 -4.18 6.95 -7.79
C ILE A 3 -5.03 8.07 -8.40
N ARG A 4 -5.76 7.77 -9.48
CA ARG A 4 -6.67 8.72 -10.12
C ARG A 4 -7.89 8.06 -10.73
N ASP A 5 -9.01 8.78 -10.76
CA ASP A 5 -10.16 8.40 -11.57
C ASP A 5 -9.96 8.89 -13.01
N ILE A 6 -10.12 7.98 -13.97
CA ILE A 6 -10.10 8.30 -15.40
C ILE A 6 -11.39 7.76 -16.02
N GLY A 7 -12.40 8.61 -16.10
CA GLY A 7 -13.67 8.26 -16.77
C GLY A 7 -14.42 7.13 -16.06
N GLY A 8 -14.42 7.12 -14.72
CA GLY A 8 -15.07 6.08 -13.92
C GLY A 8 -14.26 4.78 -13.78
N VAL A 9 -13.03 4.75 -14.29
CA VAL A 9 -12.07 3.68 -14.03
C VAL A 9 -11.03 4.20 -13.04
N LEU A 10 -10.90 3.51 -11.91
CA LEU A 10 -9.87 3.80 -10.92
C LEU A 10 -8.53 3.25 -11.43
N TYR A 11 -7.64 4.17 -11.82
CA TYR A 11 -6.27 3.86 -12.22
C TYR A 11 -5.36 3.97 -11.00
N CYS A 12 -4.56 2.93 -10.77
CA CYS A 12 -3.59 2.87 -9.68
C CYS A 12 -2.21 2.51 -10.25
N ASN A 13 -1.18 3.25 -9.85
CA ASN A 13 0.22 3.01 -10.19
C ASN A 13 1.07 3.19 -8.92
N ASP A 14 1.74 2.13 -8.50
CA ASP A 14 2.58 2.05 -7.30
C ASP A 14 4.02 2.55 -7.52
N GLY A 15 4.37 2.98 -8.73
CA GLY A 15 5.65 3.61 -9.06
C GLY A 15 6.78 2.62 -9.31
N ASP A 16 7.98 3.14 -9.60
CA ASP A 16 9.18 2.31 -9.71
C ASP A 16 9.63 1.87 -8.31
N TRP A 17 9.67 0.57 -8.08
CA TRP A 17 10.09 -0.05 -6.82
C TRP A 17 11.45 0.43 -6.34
N VAL A 18 12.40 0.64 -7.25
CA VAL A 18 13.78 1.00 -6.88
C VAL A 18 13.86 2.43 -6.35
N GLU A 19 13.08 3.35 -6.93
CA GLU A 19 13.15 4.78 -6.61
C GLU A 19 12.11 5.22 -5.59
N SER A 20 10.89 4.66 -5.66
CA SER A 20 9.75 5.13 -4.88
C SER A 20 9.50 4.31 -3.62
N LEU A 21 9.92 3.04 -3.60
CA LEU A 21 9.66 2.10 -2.49
C LEU A 21 8.20 2.17 -2.01
N SER A 22 7.26 2.28 -2.94
CA SER A 22 5.83 2.28 -2.68
C SER A 22 5.17 0.98 -3.11
N ALA A 23 4.02 0.70 -2.50
CA ALA A 23 3.17 -0.45 -2.82
C ALA A 23 1.71 -0.04 -2.80
N LEU A 24 0.89 -0.72 -3.59
CA LEU A 24 -0.56 -0.62 -3.52
C LEU A 24 -1.10 -1.66 -2.53
N VAL A 25 -1.93 -1.22 -1.59
CA VAL A 25 -2.57 -2.10 -0.61
C VAL A 25 -4.08 -1.93 -0.62
N GLU A 26 -4.78 -3.04 -0.41
CA GLU A 26 -6.23 -3.07 -0.22
C GLU A 26 -6.54 -3.23 1.27
N GLU A 27 -7.32 -2.30 1.82
CA GLU A 27 -7.80 -2.34 3.19
C GLU A 27 -8.98 -3.32 3.33
N ALA A 28 -9.27 -3.78 4.55
CA ALA A 28 -10.39 -4.70 4.80
C ALA A 28 -11.77 -4.12 4.44
N SER A 29 -11.88 -2.79 4.29
CA SER A 29 -13.06 -2.10 3.78
C SER A 29 -13.22 -2.18 2.26
N GLY A 30 -12.22 -2.69 1.53
CA GLY A 30 -12.14 -2.68 0.06
C GLY A 30 -11.56 -1.37 -0.51
N GLU A 31 -11.01 -0.49 0.34
CA GLU A 31 -10.38 0.75 -0.11
C GLU A 31 -8.93 0.50 -0.56
N LEU A 32 -8.57 1.02 -1.74
CA LEU A 32 -7.21 0.97 -2.25
C LEU A 32 -6.41 2.20 -1.82
N ARG A 33 -5.21 1.99 -1.29
CA ARG A 33 -4.28 3.07 -0.94
C ARG A 33 -2.85 2.77 -1.36
N LEU A 34 -2.10 3.84 -1.61
CA LEU A 34 -0.65 3.77 -1.80
C LEU A 34 0.05 3.96 -0.45
N VAL A 35 1.03 3.12 -0.19
CA VAL A 35 1.91 3.20 0.99
C VAL A 35 3.35 3.27 0.54
N THR A 36 4.19 4.01 1.27
CA THR A 36 5.64 4.01 1.08
C THR A 36 6.33 3.24 2.21
N TRP A 37 7.56 2.78 1.98
CA TRP A 37 8.38 2.15 3.01
C TRP A 37 8.50 3.03 4.28
N HIS A 38 8.58 4.35 4.12
CA HIS A 38 8.63 5.30 5.23
C HIS A 38 7.33 5.36 6.04
N ASP A 39 6.19 5.06 5.43
CA ASP A 39 4.91 4.98 6.13
C ASP A 39 4.80 3.69 6.96
N ILE A 40 5.38 2.60 6.46
CA ILE A 40 5.22 1.26 7.03
C ILE A 40 6.23 0.99 8.15
N VAL A 41 7.49 1.42 8.02
CA VAL A 41 8.55 1.15 9.01
C VAL A 41 8.19 1.63 10.42
N PRO A 42 7.69 2.86 10.65
CA PRO A 42 7.28 3.31 11.98
C PRO A 42 6.07 2.55 12.52
N GLN A 43 5.25 1.97 11.64
CA GLN A 43 4.07 1.20 12.01
C GLN A 43 4.44 -0.24 12.39
N LEU A 44 5.46 -0.84 11.79
CA LEU A 44 5.94 -2.18 12.16
C LEU A 44 6.45 -2.25 13.61
N ASP A 45 7.09 -1.18 14.10
CA ASP A 45 7.53 -1.11 15.50
C ASP A 45 6.34 -1.05 16.47
N LYS A 46 5.22 -0.43 16.08
CA LYS A 46 3.98 -0.40 16.86
C LYS A 46 3.13 -1.66 16.68
N ALA A 47 3.13 -2.26 15.48
CA ALA A 47 2.37 -3.45 15.14
C ALA A 47 2.99 -4.73 15.71
N ARG A 48 4.31 -4.78 15.92
CA ARG A 48 4.96 -5.88 16.67
C ARG A 48 4.45 -6.03 18.11
N VAL A 49 3.88 -4.98 18.69
CA VAL A 49 3.24 -5.01 20.02
C VAL A 49 1.78 -5.49 19.95
N LYS A 50 1.19 -5.60 18.75
CA LYS A 50 -0.19 -6.07 18.50
C LYS A 50 -0.19 -7.08 17.34
N GLN A 51 0.20 -8.32 17.62
CA GLN A 51 0.13 -9.41 16.62
C GLN A 51 -1.28 -9.54 16.03
N GLU A 52 -1.36 -9.46 14.69
CA GLU A 52 -2.04 -10.36 13.74
C GLU A 52 -2.37 -9.56 12.47
N VAL A 53 -1.34 -9.11 11.75
CA VAL A 53 -1.52 -8.55 10.41
C VAL A 53 -1.18 -9.64 9.42
N VAL A 54 -2.22 -10.27 8.89
CA VAL A 54 -2.11 -11.16 7.73
C VAL A 54 -1.79 -10.25 6.54
N PHE A 55 -0.52 -10.16 6.15
CA PHE A 55 -0.09 -9.52 4.90
C PHE A 55 -0.52 -10.40 3.72
N SER A 56 -1.83 -10.49 3.45
CA SER A 56 -2.34 -11.35 2.38
C SER A 56 -2.33 -10.66 1.01
N TRP A 57 -2.23 -9.34 0.95
CA TRP A 57 -2.39 -8.60 -0.32
C TRP A 57 -1.48 -7.38 -0.37
N VAL A 58 -0.17 -7.59 -0.41
CA VAL A 58 0.72 -6.61 -1.04
C VAL A 58 0.72 -6.98 -2.51
N VAL A 59 0.08 -6.16 -3.34
CA VAL A 59 0.21 -6.32 -4.80
C VAL A 59 1.58 -5.72 -5.14
N CYS A 60 2.57 -6.59 -5.27
CA CYS A 60 3.84 -6.28 -5.91
C CYS A 60 3.76 -6.81 -7.35
N ASP A 61 4.01 -5.95 -8.34
CA ASP A 61 4.42 -6.41 -9.68
C ASP A 61 5.86 -6.94 -9.66
#